data_AF-A0A507ZZH2-F1
#
_entry.id   AF-A0A507ZZH2-F1
#
_cell.length_a   1.000
_cell.length_b   1.000
_cell.length_c   1.000
_cell.angle_alpha   90.00
_cell.angle_beta   90.00
_cell.angle_gamma   90.00
#
_symmetry.space_group_name_H-M   'P 1'
#
loop_
_entity.id
_entity.type
_entity.pdbx_description
1 polymer ?
#
loop_
_entity_poly.entity_id
_entity_poly.type
_entity_poly.pdbx_seq_one_letter_code
_entity_poly.pdbx_strand_id
1 'polypeptide(L)'
;MSAQIPPLVRDSGIPFDLFIQALTEQLDKAQAAMAIKARVGKLPLTFAVKEVSMDLRAFVQMVDEDVFLRPAGPGESEASTIKLALTTITKPMIEENAVDFKAEDPKFSLREALGDRITEDEQRRLERIGVRTVTQLNELKKTAGADVIARLSRMPVNRLQQALMSAAAPRVTRVESGANGQATRRVHLSTPGLRGGRLPLVRAAGEAVPVVESGDDAIVLAPLAHQLGREAELDFGEGEVARVELSEGRLGQWEAP
;
A
#
# COMPACT_ATOMS: atom_id res chain seq x y z
N MET A 1 -20.80 -37.68 2.61
CA MET A 1 -21.56 -37.22 3.79
C MET A 1 -20.88 -35.97 4.30
N SER A 2 -21.43 -34.80 3.95
CA SER A 2 -20.90 -33.50 4.34
C SER A 2 -21.14 -33.31 5.83
N ALA A 3 -20.08 -33.17 6.63
CA ALA A 3 -20.20 -32.78 8.01
C ALA A 3 -20.78 -31.36 8.04
N GLN A 4 -22.10 -31.27 8.19
CA GLN A 4 -22.79 -30.00 8.33
C GLN A 4 -22.32 -29.35 9.63
N ILE A 5 -21.93 -28.09 9.50
CA ILE A 5 -21.45 -27.24 10.60
C ILE A 5 -22.49 -27.21 11.73
N PRO A 6 -22.11 -27.43 12.99
CA PRO A 6 -23.00 -27.26 14.13
C PRO A 6 -23.56 -25.82 14.18
N PRO A 7 -24.89 -25.63 14.27
CA PRO A 7 -25.53 -24.30 14.20
C PRO A 7 -24.98 -23.29 15.21
N LEU A 8 -24.64 -23.77 16.42
CA LEU A 8 -24.08 -22.96 17.50
C LEU A 8 -22.77 -22.25 17.14
N VAL A 9 -21.95 -22.81 16.25
CA VAL A 9 -20.66 -22.21 15.88
C VAL A 9 -20.80 -21.16 14.79
N ARG A 10 -21.83 -21.24 13.95
CA ARG A 10 -22.18 -20.18 13.00
C ARG A 10 -22.70 -18.92 13.70
N ASP A 11 -23.41 -19.09 14.82
CA ASP A 11 -24.05 -17.96 15.52
C ASP A 11 -23.17 -17.33 16.63
N SER A 12 -22.03 -17.94 17.00
CA SER A 12 -21.22 -17.48 18.16
C SER A 12 -19.70 -17.44 17.95
N GLY A 13 -19.19 -17.85 16.78
CA GLY A 13 -17.75 -17.78 16.47
C GLY A 13 -17.34 -16.38 15.96
N ILE A 14 -16.15 -15.92 16.35
CA ILE A 14 -15.52 -14.72 15.79
C ILE A 14 -14.42 -15.12 14.79
N PRO A 15 -14.24 -14.38 13.68
CA PRO A 15 -13.07 -14.55 12.82
C PRO A 15 -11.77 -14.38 13.60
N PHE A 16 -10.80 -15.25 13.37
CA PHE A 16 -9.54 -15.25 14.13
C PHE A 16 -8.71 -13.98 13.87
N ASP A 17 -8.71 -13.47 12.64
CA ASP A 17 -8.07 -12.21 12.27
C ASP A 17 -8.65 -11.02 13.04
N LEU A 18 -9.99 -10.95 13.13
CA LEU A 18 -10.68 -9.93 13.89
C LEU A 18 -10.33 -10.00 15.39
N PHE A 19 -10.22 -11.21 15.94
CA PHE A 19 -9.80 -11.41 17.33
C PHE A 19 -8.38 -10.90 17.58
N ILE A 20 -7.42 -11.26 16.72
CA ILE A 20 -6.02 -10.82 16.84
C ILE A 20 -5.94 -9.29 16.69
N GLN A 21 -6.65 -8.70 15.74
CA GLN A 21 -6.69 -7.25 15.55
C GLN A 21 -7.22 -6.53 16.80
N ALA A 22 -8.35 -7.00 17.33
CA ALA A 22 -8.93 -6.41 18.54
C ALA A 22 -7.96 -6.52 19.73
N LEU A 23 -7.27 -7.66 19.88
CA LEU A 23 -6.28 -7.85 20.94
C LEU A 23 -5.10 -6.88 20.79
N THR A 24 -4.56 -6.71 19.59
CA THR A 24 -3.45 -5.76 19.33
C THR A 24 -3.88 -4.31 19.59
N GLU A 25 -5.08 -3.91 19.16
CA GLU A 25 -5.59 -2.56 19.41
C GLU A 25 -5.75 -2.24 20.91
N GLN A 26 -6.17 -3.23 21.71
CA GLN A 26 -6.27 -3.07 23.16
C GLN A 26 -4.89 -2.92 23.82
N LEU A 27 -3.90 -3.69 23.36
CA LEU A 27 -2.52 -3.58 23.86
C LEU A 27 -1.91 -2.22 23.51
N ASP A 28 -2.12 -1.71 22.29
CA ASP A 28 -1.64 -0.40 21.87
C ASP A 28 -2.27 0.73 22.69
N LYS A 29 -3.58 0.69 22.93
CA LYS A 29 -4.27 1.65 23.79
C LYS A 29 -3.70 1.64 25.21
N ALA A 30 -3.42 0.45 25.75
CA ALA A 30 -2.80 0.32 27.06
C ALA A 30 -1.40 0.95 27.09
N GLN A 31 -0.57 0.71 26.08
CA GLN A 31 0.77 1.31 25.96
C GLN A 31 0.72 2.83 25.82
N ALA A 32 -0.18 3.36 24.97
CA ALA A 32 -0.36 4.80 24.79
C ALA A 32 -0.77 5.49 26.11
N ALA A 33 -1.69 4.88 26.87
CA ALA A 33 -2.08 5.39 28.17
C ALA A 33 -0.91 5.40 29.18
N MET A 34 -0.05 4.37 29.16
CA MET A 34 1.16 4.34 29.99
C MET A 34 2.17 5.42 29.59
N ALA A 35 2.38 5.64 28.29
CA ALA A 35 3.26 6.70 27.80
C ALA A 35 2.79 8.10 28.21
N ILE A 36 1.48 8.35 28.18
CA ILE A 36 0.88 9.60 28.66
C ILE A 36 1.07 9.76 30.17
N LYS A 37 0.82 8.70 30.96
CA LYS A 37 1.06 8.73 32.41
C LYS A 37 2.52 9.02 32.76
N ALA A 38 3.46 8.45 31.99
CA ALA A 38 4.90 8.68 32.14
C ALA A 38 5.30 10.13 31.83
N ARG A 39 4.80 10.69 30.72
CA ARG A 39 5.24 11.99 30.18
C ARG A 39 4.51 13.18 30.81
N VAL A 40 3.21 13.05 31.05
CA VAL A 40 2.33 14.18 31.42
C VAL A 40 2.01 14.18 32.92
N GLY A 41 1.89 13.00 33.52
CA GLY A 41 1.36 12.88 34.89
C GLY A 41 2.38 12.87 36.03
N LYS A 42 3.68 12.62 35.75
CA LYS A 42 4.65 12.14 36.78
C LYS A 42 4.06 11.04 37.70
N LEU A 43 3.07 10.32 37.19
CA LEU A 43 2.36 9.29 37.94
C LEU A 43 3.28 8.07 38.01
N PRO A 44 3.45 7.45 39.19
CA PRO A 44 4.32 6.30 39.32
C PRO A 44 3.84 5.16 38.41
N LEU A 45 4.68 4.79 37.44
CA LEU A 45 4.51 3.57 36.67
C LEU A 45 5.00 2.41 37.53
N THR A 46 4.08 1.78 38.26
CA THR A 46 4.42 0.68 39.17
C THR A 46 4.66 -0.65 38.45
N PHE A 47 4.33 -0.75 37.16
CA PHE A 47 4.49 -1.97 36.36
C PHE A 47 4.82 -1.64 34.89
N ALA A 48 5.61 -2.51 34.25
CA ALA A 48 5.86 -2.52 32.81
C ALA A 48 5.49 -3.90 32.25
N VAL A 49 4.64 -3.94 31.23
CA VAL A 49 4.26 -5.20 30.56
C VAL A 49 5.33 -5.52 29.52
N LYS A 50 6.16 -6.53 29.81
CA LYS A 50 7.21 -7.00 28.88
C LYS A 50 6.67 -8.03 27.88
N GLU A 51 5.81 -8.92 28.34
CA GLU A 51 5.26 -10.03 27.57
C GLU A 51 3.86 -10.36 28.10
N VAL A 52 2.94 -10.70 27.19
CA VAL A 52 1.60 -11.19 27.53
C VAL A 52 1.47 -12.61 27.01
N SER A 53 1.27 -13.56 27.91
CA SER A 53 0.96 -14.95 27.58
C SER A 53 -0.48 -15.26 28.02
N MET A 54 -1.25 -15.83 27.10
CA MET A 54 -2.66 -16.18 27.32
C MET A 54 -2.95 -17.58 26.77
N ASP A 55 -3.49 -18.43 27.64
CA ASP A 55 -4.00 -19.75 27.29
C ASP A 55 -5.53 -19.65 27.14
N LEU A 56 -6.00 -19.63 25.89
CA LEU A 56 -7.42 -19.53 25.57
C LEU A 56 -7.98 -20.91 25.24
N ARG A 57 -9.02 -21.35 25.96
CA ARG A 57 -9.77 -22.55 25.60
C ARG A 57 -10.86 -22.18 24.60
N ALA A 58 -10.73 -22.69 23.37
CA ALA A 58 -11.64 -22.38 22.29
C ALA A 58 -11.80 -23.54 21.30
N PHE A 59 -12.90 -23.52 20.57
CA PHE A 59 -13.10 -24.36 19.40
C PHE A 59 -12.60 -23.60 18.18
N VAL A 60 -11.70 -24.25 17.44
CA VAL A 60 -11.17 -23.73 16.17
C VAL A 60 -11.84 -24.48 15.04
N GLN A 61 -12.39 -23.76 14.07
CA GLN A 61 -12.94 -24.33 12.86
C GLN A 61 -12.44 -23.59 11.63
N MET A 62 -12.21 -24.34 10.56
CA MET A 62 -11.93 -23.81 9.24
C MET A 62 -13.24 -23.81 8.44
N VAL A 63 -13.64 -22.66 7.91
CA VAL A 63 -14.74 -22.54 6.96
C VAL A 63 -14.17 -21.91 5.70
N ASP A 64 -14.20 -22.66 4.60
CA ASP A 64 -13.49 -22.34 3.36
C ASP A 64 -11.99 -22.09 3.63
N GLU A 65 -11.53 -20.84 3.53
CA GLU A 65 -10.15 -20.44 3.82
C GLU A 65 -10.02 -19.66 5.15
N ASP A 66 -11.11 -19.48 5.88
CA ASP A 66 -11.18 -18.64 7.08
C ASP A 66 -11.19 -19.45 8.38
N VAL A 67 -10.38 -19.01 9.34
CA VAL A 67 -10.32 -19.58 10.69
C VAL A 67 -11.32 -18.86 11.58
N PHE A 68 -12.22 -19.62 12.19
CA PHE A 68 -13.17 -19.14 13.19
C PHE A 68 -12.82 -19.68 14.57
N LEU A 69 -13.00 -18.82 15.57
CA LEU A 69 -12.71 -19.11 16.96
C LEU A 69 -13.95 -18.89 17.80
N ARG A 70 -14.36 -19.91 18.57
CA ARG A 70 -15.42 -19.80 19.56
C ARG A 70 -14.87 -20.11 20.95
N PRO A 71 -14.92 -19.17 21.92
CA PRO A 71 -14.55 -19.45 23.30
C PRO A 71 -15.36 -20.62 23.87
N ALA A 72 -14.69 -21.46 24.67
CA ALA A 72 -15.36 -22.56 25.37
C ALA A 72 -16.25 -22.04 26.49
N GLY A 73 -17.48 -22.54 26.56
CA GLY A 73 -18.42 -22.27 27.64
C GLY A 73 -18.19 -23.17 28.87
N PRO A 74 -18.85 -22.88 30.00
CA PRO A 74 -18.78 -23.71 31.19
C PRO A 74 -19.22 -25.15 30.90
N GLY A 75 -18.39 -26.13 31.27
CA GLY A 75 -18.68 -27.56 31.08
C GLY A 75 -18.26 -28.14 29.73
N GLU A 76 -17.77 -27.33 28.80
CA GLU A 76 -17.24 -27.83 27.51
C GLU A 76 -15.80 -28.34 27.68
N SER A 77 -15.64 -29.66 27.76
CA SER A 77 -14.34 -30.31 28.01
C SER A 77 -13.46 -30.49 26.76
N GLU A 78 -14.07 -30.55 25.58
CA GLU A 78 -13.39 -30.87 24.30
C GLU A 78 -12.76 -29.66 23.59
N ALA A 79 -12.73 -28.49 24.24
CA ALA A 79 -12.14 -27.30 23.65
C ALA A 79 -10.62 -27.42 23.51
N SER A 80 -10.09 -26.93 22.38
CA SER A 80 -8.66 -26.82 22.13
C SER A 80 -8.05 -25.69 22.96
N THR A 81 -6.79 -25.84 23.35
CA THR A 81 -6.03 -24.76 24.02
C THR A 81 -5.17 -24.03 22.99
N ILE A 82 -5.41 -22.74 22.84
CA ILE A 82 -4.63 -21.84 21.98
C ILE A 82 -3.73 -21.03 22.88
N LYS A 83 -2.42 -21.14 22.67
CA LYS A 83 -1.42 -20.37 23.39
C LYS A 83 -0.98 -19.18 22.57
N LEU A 84 -1.19 -17.98 23.10
CA LEU A 84 -0.82 -16.73 22.47
C LEU A 84 0.27 -16.07 23.31
N ALA A 85 1.45 -15.90 22.72
CA ALA A 85 2.54 -15.12 23.31
C ALA A 85 2.72 -13.86 22.46
N LEU A 86 2.36 -12.71 23.03
CA LEU A 86 2.55 -11.40 22.39
C LEU A 86 3.73 -10.71 23.05
N THR A 87 4.71 -10.36 22.22
CA THR A 87 5.89 -9.62 22.62
C THR A 87 5.81 -8.18 22.10
N THR A 88 6.28 -7.25 22.92
CA THR A 88 6.32 -5.84 22.54
C THR A 88 7.37 -5.63 21.45
N ILE A 89 6.96 -5.23 20.26
CA ILE A 89 7.90 -4.89 19.18
C ILE A 89 8.48 -3.51 19.47
N THR A 90 9.80 -3.43 19.55
CA THR A 90 10.48 -2.15 19.78
C THR A 90 10.72 -1.44 18.45
N LYS A 91 10.87 -0.10 18.47
CA LYS A 91 11.14 0.70 17.26
C LYS A 91 12.31 0.15 16.41
N PRO A 92 13.44 -0.32 16.98
CA PRO A 92 14.50 -0.97 16.20
C PRO A 92 14.05 -2.25 15.50
N MET A 93 13.23 -3.09 16.14
CA MET A 93 12.71 -4.32 15.51
C MET A 93 11.72 -4.01 14.39
N ILE A 94 10.99 -2.89 14.49
CA ILE A 94 10.15 -2.37 13.41
C ILE A 94 11.05 -1.87 12.30
N GLU A 95 12.02 -0.99 12.56
CA GLU A 95 12.92 -0.43 11.54
C GLU A 95 13.77 -1.50 10.83
N GLU A 96 14.13 -2.60 11.50
CA GLU A 96 14.82 -3.75 10.90
C GLU A 96 13.93 -4.58 9.96
N ASN A 97 12.60 -4.52 10.09
CA ASN A 97 11.64 -5.31 9.30
C ASN A 97 10.67 -4.44 8.48
N ALA A 98 10.68 -3.13 8.68
CA ALA A 98 9.84 -2.17 8.00
C ALA A 98 10.48 -1.86 6.66
N VAL A 99 9.71 -2.06 5.61
CA VAL A 99 10.03 -1.47 4.30
C VAL A 99 10.03 0.04 4.50
N ASP A 100 11.13 0.71 4.12
CA ASP A 100 11.38 2.14 4.37
C ASP A 100 10.17 3.02 4.01
N PHE A 101 9.40 3.43 5.03
CA PHE A 101 8.27 4.34 4.88
C PHE A 101 8.80 5.77 4.74
N LYS A 102 8.99 6.24 3.50
CA LYS A 102 9.25 7.66 3.23
C LYS A 102 7.96 8.47 3.41
N ALA A 103 8.07 9.60 4.10
CA ALA A 103 6.98 10.55 4.33
C ALA A 103 6.33 10.97 3.00
N GLU A 104 5.02 10.76 2.90
CA GLU A 104 4.24 10.91 1.67
C GLU A 104 3.88 12.38 1.37
N ASP A 105 3.90 12.72 0.08
CA ASP A 105 3.28 13.92 -0.46
C ASP A 105 1.77 13.65 -0.63
N PRO A 106 0.87 14.32 0.11
CA PRO A 106 -0.58 14.01 0.16
C PRO A 106 -1.32 14.23 -1.17
N LYS A 107 -0.64 14.70 -2.22
CA LYS A 107 -1.19 14.94 -3.56
C LYS A 107 -1.41 13.66 -4.40
N PHE A 108 -1.06 12.47 -3.90
CA PHE A 108 -0.98 11.25 -4.72
C PHE A 108 -1.56 10.00 -4.04
N SER A 109 -2.83 10.07 -3.67
CA SER A 109 -3.55 8.94 -3.05
C SER A 109 -3.79 7.78 -4.04
N LEU A 110 -3.96 6.55 -3.52
CA LEU A 110 -4.42 5.41 -4.36
C LEU A 110 -5.72 5.74 -5.11
N ARG A 111 -6.62 6.47 -4.45
CA ARG A 111 -7.94 6.84 -4.95
C ARG A 111 -7.87 7.74 -6.18
N GLU A 112 -7.00 8.75 -6.17
CA GLU A 112 -6.82 9.64 -7.32
C GLU A 112 -6.16 8.93 -8.51
N ALA A 113 -5.24 8.00 -8.23
CA ALA A 113 -4.49 7.31 -9.26
C ALA A 113 -5.26 6.17 -9.93
N LEU A 114 -6.13 5.48 -9.19
CA LEU A 114 -6.87 4.32 -9.69
C LEU A 114 -8.32 4.68 -10.06
N GLY A 115 -8.86 5.80 -9.54
CA GLY A 115 -10.17 6.32 -9.89
C GLY A 115 -11.28 5.26 -9.84
N ASP A 116 -12.17 5.26 -10.84
CA ASP A 116 -13.29 4.31 -10.97
C ASP A 116 -12.86 2.87 -11.32
N ARG A 117 -11.55 2.61 -11.51
CA ARG A 117 -11.04 1.27 -11.85
C ARG A 117 -10.93 0.36 -10.63
N ILE A 118 -10.99 0.93 -9.42
CA ILE A 118 -10.99 0.21 -8.15
C ILE A 118 -12.23 0.60 -7.34
N THR A 119 -12.91 -0.40 -6.79
CA THR A 119 -14.05 -0.17 -5.88
C THR A 119 -13.56 0.27 -4.50
N GLU A 120 -14.38 1.00 -3.73
CA GLU A 120 -14.00 1.39 -2.35
C GLU A 120 -13.69 0.17 -1.46
N ASP A 121 -14.33 -0.97 -1.71
CA ASP A 121 -14.04 -2.21 -0.98
C ASP A 121 -12.66 -2.79 -1.32
N GLU A 122 -12.24 -2.72 -2.58
CA GLU A 122 -10.91 -3.12 -3.00
C GLU A 122 -9.84 -2.17 -2.46
N GLN A 123 -10.11 -0.87 -2.45
CA GLN A 123 -9.24 0.13 -1.83
C GLN A 123 -9.03 -0.19 -0.34
N ARG A 124 -10.12 -0.41 0.41
CA ARG A 124 -10.04 -0.77 1.84
C ARG A 124 -9.24 -2.05 2.06
N ARG A 125 -9.32 -3.02 1.15
CA ARG A 125 -8.51 -4.26 1.22
C ARG A 125 -7.02 -4.01 1.01
N LEU A 126 -6.64 -3.11 0.10
CA LEU A 126 -5.24 -2.69 -0.07
C LEU A 126 -4.74 -1.87 1.12
N GLU A 127 -5.56 -0.98 1.67
CA GLU A 127 -5.20 -0.18 2.85
C GLU A 127 -4.99 -1.05 4.09
N ARG A 128 -5.76 -2.16 4.23
CA ARG A 128 -5.60 -3.14 5.33
C ARG A 128 -4.25 -3.84 5.33
N ILE A 129 -3.66 -4.06 4.15
CA ILE A 129 -2.32 -4.64 4.02
C ILE A 129 -1.21 -3.57 4.01
N GLY A 130 -1.55 -2.32 4.33
CA GLY A 130 -0.62 -1.21 4.46
C GLY A 130 -0.36 -0.43 3.15
N VAL A 131 -1.14 -0.66 2.09
CA VAL A 131 -0.97 0.00 0.79
C VAL A 131 -1.96 1.15 0.64
N ARG A 132 -1.47 2.39 0.73
CA ARG A 132 -2.24 3.64 0.66
C ARG A 132 -1.83 4.52 -0.52
N THR A 133 -0.61 4.35 -1.02
CA THR A 133 -0.10 5.04 -2.20
C THR A 133 0.35 4.07 -3.29
N VAL A 134 0.39 4.59 -4.52
CA VAL A 134 0.80 3.80 -5.68
C VAL A 134 2.26 3.37 -5.59
N THR A 135 3.10 4.21 -5.00
CA THR A 135 4.51 3.89 -4.74
C THR A 135 4.61 2.64 -3.86
N GLN A 136 3.86 2.56 -2.77
CA GLN A 136 3.81 1.39 -1.88
C GLN A 136 3.33 0.14 -2.61
N LEU A 137 2.33 0.27 -3.49
CA LEU A 137 1.84 -0.86 -4.29
C LEU A 137 2.94 -1.41 -5.22
N ASN A 138 3.71 -0.52 -5.86
CA ASN A 138 4.81 -0.89 -6.74
C ASN A 138 6.02 -1.47 -5.98
N GLU A 139 6.36 -0.92 -4.81
CA GLU A 139 7.40 -1.45 -3.93
C GLU A 139 7.02 -2.84 -3.40
N LEU A 140 5.78 -3.01 -2.94
CA LEU A 140 5.29 -4.30 -2.48
C LEU A 140 5.31 -5.35 -3.59
N LYS A 141 5.04 -4.97 -4.85
CA LYS A 141 5.20 -5.86 -6.00
C LYS A 141 6.66 -6.28 -6.21
N LYS A 142 7.61 -5.34 -6.12
CA LYS A 142 9.05 -5.63 -6.28
C LYS A 142 9.54 -6.58 -5.19
N THR A 143 9.06 -6.44 -3.97
CA THR A 143 9.53 -7.22 -2.81
C THR A 143 8.81 -8.56 -2.63
N ALA A 144 7.48 -8.59 -2.77
CA ALA A 144 6.64 -9.75 -2.42
C ALA A 144 6.04 -10.48 -3.64
N GLY A 145 6.02 -9.86 -4.82
CA GLY A 145 5.38 -10.41 -6.02
C GLY A 145 3.84 -10.29 -6.02
N ALA A 146 3.23 -10.31 -7.21
CA ALA A 146 1.81 -10.06 -7.38
C ALA A 146 0.91 -11.14 -6.74
N ASP A 147 1.33 -12.40 -6.72
CA ASP A 147 0.53 -13.52 -6.19
C ASP A 147 0.35 -13.44 -4.67
N VAL A 148 1.37 -12.97 -3.95
CA VAL A 148 1.32 -12.78 -2.50
C VAL A 148 0.39 -11.63 -2.14
N ILE A 149 0.46 -10.53 -2.91
CA ILE A 149 -0.45 -9.39 -2.73
C ILE A 149 -1.90 -9.81 -2.99
N ALA A 150 -2.16 -10.63 -4.02
CA ALA A 150 -3.49 -11.13 -4.33
C ALA A 150 -4.07 -11.98 -3.18
N ARG A 151 -3.24 -12.84 -2.55
CA ARG A 151 -3.65 -13.63 -1.37
C ARG A 151 -3.93 -12.75 -0.15
N LEU A 152 -3.04 -11.80 0.15
CA LEU A 152 -3.18 -10.94 1.33
C LEU A 152 -4.34 -9.94 1.20
N SER A 153 -4.52 -9.37 0.00
CA SER A 153 -5.62 -8.44 -0.27
C SER A 153 -6.94 -9.14 -0.62
N ARG A 154 -6.94 -10.47 -0.81
CA ARG A 154 -8.06 -11.27 -1.36
C ARG A 154 -8.64 -10.65 -2.64
N MET A 155 -7.78 -10.09 -3.48
CA MET A 155 -8.17 -9.53 -4.77
C MET A 155 -7.85 -10.51 -5.91
N PRO A 156 -8.70 -10.61 -6.95
CA PRO A 156 -8.38 -11.41 -8.12
C PRO A 156 -7.07 -10.94 -8.75
N VAL A 157 -6.20 -11.88 -9.13
CA VAL A 157 -4.87 -11.56 -9.73
C VAL A 157 -5.00 -10.66 -10.95
N ASN A 158 -6.01 -10.88 -11.81
CA ASN A 158 -6.25 -10.04 -12.98
C ASN A 158 -6.59 -8.58 -12.60
N ARG A 159 -7.36 -8.39 -11.51
CA ARG A 159 -7.71 -7.05 -11.01
C ARG A 159 -6.49 -6.35 -10.42
N LEU A 160 -5.69 -7.09 -9.67
CA LEU A 160 -4.43 -6.58 -9.13
C LEU A 160 -3.46 -6.22 -10.26
N GLN A 161 -3.33 -7.06 -11.29
CA GLN A 161 -2.50 -6.77 -12.45
C GLN A 161 -2.95 -5.49 -13.17
N GLN A 162 -4.25 -5.29 -13.36
CA GLN A 162 -4.79 -4.05 -13.95
C GLN A 162 -4.52 -2.82 -13.06
N ALA A 163 -4.67 -2.95 -11.74
CA ALA A 163 -4.32 -1.90 -10.80
C ALA A 163 -2.82 -1.59 -10.84
N LEU A 164 -1.96 -2.61 -10.97
CA LEU A 164 -0.51 -2.49 -11.08
C LEU A 164 -0.07 -1.85 -12.40
N MET A 165 -0.72 -2.19 -13.52
CA MET A 165 -0.44 -1.54 -14.80
C MET A 165 -0.84 -0.06 -14.78
N SER A 166 -1.98 0.25 -14.17
CA SER A 166 -2.41 1.64 -13.98
C SER A 166 -1.48 2.40 -13.01
N ALA A 167 -0.99 1.72 -11.98
CA ALA A 167 -0.01 2.23 -11.04
C ALA A 167 1.35 2.54 -11.70
N ALA A 168 1.72 1.81 -12.74
CA ALA A 168 2.95 2.02 -13.49
C ALA A 168 2.87 3.20 -14.48
N ALA A 169 1.72 3.86 -14.62
CA ALA A 169 1.59 4.99 -15.52
C ALA A 169 2.49 6.17 -15.10
N PRO A 170 3.15 6.84 -16.06
CA PRO A 170 4.04 7.95 -15.77
C PRO A 170 3.28 9.16 -15.23
N ARG A 171 3.95 9.97 -14.41
CA ARG A 171 3.32 11.03 -13.62
C ARG A 171 4.21 12.25 -13.56
N VAL A 172 3.62 13.42 -13.71
CA VAL A 172 4.35 14.68 -13.53
C VAL A 172 4.40 15.02 -12.05
N THR A 173 5.59 14.90 -11.46
CA THR A 173 5.80 15.17 -10.03
C THR A 173 6.03 16.65 -9.75
N ARG A 174 6.70 17.36 -10.67
CA ARG A 174 7.06 18.77 -10.49
C ARG A 174 7.28 19.47 -11.83
N VAL A 175 6.81 20.71 -11.94
CA VAL A 175 7.09 21.58 -13.08
C VAL A 175 7.87 22.79 -12.59
N GLU A 176 9.11 22.92 -13.06
CA GLU A 176 9.96 24.07 -12.78
C GLU A 176 9.86 25.08 -13.93
N SER A 177 9.28 26.23 -13.63
CA SER A 177 9.33 27.39 -14.50
C SER A 177 10.60 28.17 -14.19
N GLY A 178 11.49 28.35 -15.17
CA GLY A 178 12.72 29.11 -14.99
C GLY A 178 12.43 30.52 -14.46
N ALA A 179 13.00 30.85 -13.29
CA ALA A 179 12.97 32.20 -12.75
C ALA A 179 14.19 32.99 -13.28
N ASN A 180 13.99 34.26 -13.64
CA ASN A 180 15.03 35.22 -14.04
C ASN A 180 15.95 34.77 -15.20
N GLY A 181 15.42 34.80 -16.42
CA GLY A 181 16.24 34.85 -17.65
C GLY A 181 16.89 33.54 -18.11
N GLN A 182 16.75 32.44 -17.37
CA GLN A 182 17.02 31.08 -17.88
C GLN A 182 15.77 30.53 -18.57
N ALA A 183 15.89 30.28 -19.88
CA ALA A 183 14.80 29.78 -20.73
C ALA A 183 14.46 28.29 -20.49
N THR A 184 15.25 27.58 -19.69
CA THR A 184 15.10 26.14 -19.45
C THR A 184 14.02 25.87 -18.41
N ARG A 185 12.86 25.44 -18.90
CA ARG A 185 11.77 24.86 -18.10
C ARG A 185 12.08 23.39 -17.90
N ARG A 186 11.87 22.86 -16.69
CA ARG A 186 12.07 21.44 -16.40
C ARG A 186 10.77 20.81 -15.96
N VAL A 187 10.43 19.65 -16.49
CA VAL A 187 9.31 18.83 -16.00
C VAL A 187 9.89 17.53 -15.47
N HIS A 188 9.69 17.29 -14.19
CA HIS A 188 10.09 16.06 -13.54
C HIS A 188 8.95 15.05 -13.61
N LEU A 189 9.26 13.84 -14.06
CA LEU A 189 8.30 12.76 -14.10
C LEU A 189 8.80 11.57 -13.29
N SER A 190 7.88 10.94 -12.58
CA SER A 190 8.04 9.57 -12.10
C SER A 190 7.45 8.64 -13.16
N THR A 191 8.25 7.69 -13.63
CA THR A 191 7.89 6.74 -14.69
C THR A 191 8.16 5.34 -14.17
N PRO A 192 7.30 4.79 -13.28
CA PRO A 192 7.56 3.49 -12.67
C PRO A 192 7.63 2.39 -13.74
N GLY A 193 8.73 1.66 -13.81
CA GLY A 193 8.98 0.64 -14.84
C GLY A 193 9.94 1.09 -15.96
N LEU A 194 10.36 2.36 -15.97
CA LEU A 194 11.46 2.79 -16.81
C LEU A 194 12.76 2.12 -16.36
N ARG A 195 13.33 1.30 -17.25
CA ARG A 195 14.65 0.72 -17.04
C ARG A 195 15.72 1.77 -17.38
N GLY A 196 16.65 1.99 -16.45
CA GLY A 196 17.82 2.83 -16.72
C GLY A 196 18.59 2.37 -17.96
N GLY A 197 19.01 3.34 -18.78
CA GLY A 197 19.90 3.10 -19.93
C GLY A 197 19.29 3.34 -21.32
N ARG A 198 17.97 3.53 -21.45
CA ARG A 198 17.33 3.95 -22.71
C ARG A 198 16.54 5.25 -22.51
N LEU A 199 16.85 6.26 -23.32
CA LEU A 199 16.11 7.51 -23.30
C LEU A 199 14.75 7.31 -23.99
N PRO A 200 13.63 7.59 -23.31
CA PRO A 200 12.32 7.54 -23.95
C PRO A 200 12.20 8.65 -25.00
N LEU A 201 11.44 8.37 -26.06
CA LEU A 201 11.06 9.40 -27.02
C LEU A 201 9.83 10.12 -26.46
N VAL A 202 9.93 11.43 -26.27
CA VAL A 202 8.82 12.24 -25.77
C VAL A 202 8.38 13.24 -26.83
N ARG A 203 7.08 13.33 -27.08
CA ARG A 203 6.48 14.28 -28.01
C ARG A 203 5.35 15.04 -27.33
N ALA A 204 5.28 16.35 -27.49
CA ALA A 204 4.18 17.18 -27.01
C ALA A 204 3.80 18.19 -28.08
N ALA A 205 2.51 18.38 -28.31
CA ALA A 205 2.01 19.22 -29.41
C ALA A 205 2.57 18.82 -30.80
N GLY A 206 2.86 17.52 -31.01
CA GLY A 206 3.45 17.00 -32.25
C GLY A 206 4.97 17.19 -32.40
N GLU A 207 5.61 17.93 -31.48
CA GLU A 207 7.04 18.22 -31.50
C GLU A 207 7.80 17.39 -30.46
N ALA A 208 9.08 17.11 -30.71
CA ALA A 208 9.92 16.38 -29.76
C ALA A 208 10.22 17.22 -28.51
N VAL A 209 10.11 16.60 -27.35
CA VAL A 209 10.49 17.19 -26.06
C VAL A 209 11.82 16.57 -25.63
N PRO A 210 12.89 17.39 -25.45
CA PRO A 210 14.17 16.90 -24.99
C PRO A 210 14.09 16.24 -23.60
N VAL A 211 14.65 15.03 -23.48
CA VAL A 211 14.92 14.37 -22.19
C VAL A 211 16.32 14.79 -21.73
N VAL A 212 16.39 15.49 -20.60
CA VAL A 212 17.64 16.05 -20.05
C VAL A 212 18.30 15.09 -19.09
N GLU A 213 17.50 14.38 -18.31
CA GLU A 213 17.97 13.39 -17.33
C GLU A 213 17.06 12.15 -17.40
N SER A 214 17.64 10.96 -17.26
CA SER A 214 16.93 9.70 -17.19
C SER A 214 17.58 8.82 -16.14
N GLY A 215 16.82 8.48 -15.11
CA GLY A 215 17.22 7.56 -14.05
C GLY A 215 16.28 6.36 -14.00
N ASP A 216 16.49 5.51 -12.99
CA ASP A 216 15.56 4.43 -12.70
C ASP A 216 14.25 5.02 -12.15
N ASP A 217 13.12 4.67 -12.78
CA ASP A 217 11.77 5.14 -12.42
C ASP A 217 11.54 6.68 -12.49
N ALA A 218 12.45 7.47 -13.08
CA ALA A 218 12.30 8.93 -13.20
C ALA A 218 12.99 9.54 -14.43
N ILE A 219 12.40 10.59 -14.99
CA ILE A 219 12.99 11.39 -16.08
C ILE A 219 12.77 12.89 -15.88
N VAL A 220 13.62 13.70 -16.50
CA VAL A 220 13.48 15.16 -16.56
C VAL A 220 13.39 15.61 -18.01
N LEU A 221 12.34 16.33 -18.34
CA LEU A 221 12.09 16.89 -19.65
C LEU A 221 12.40 18.38 -19.68
N ALA A 222 12.79 18.90 -20.84
CA ALA A 222 12.92 20.34 -21.10
C ALA A 222 11.93 20.81 -22.19
N PRO A 223 10.63 20.93 -21.87
CA PRO A 223 9.63 21.38 -22.84
C PRO A 223 9.74 22.88 -23.15
N LEU A 224 9.30 23.21 -24.36
CA LEU A 224 9.07 24.59 -24.80
C LEU A 224 7.86 25.19 -24.07
N ALA A 225 7.79 26.52 -24.03
CA ALA A 225 6.71 27.23 -23.32
C ALA A 225 5.30 26.83 -23.80
N HIS A 226 5.13 26.57 -25.10
CA HIS A 226 3.85 26.21 -25.70
C HIS A 226 3.46 24.73 -25.48
N GLN A 227 4.40 23.90 -25.02
CA GLN A 227 4.19 22.48 -24.73
C GLN A 227 3.75 22.23 -23.28
N LEU A 228 3.97 23.18 -22.36
CA LEU A 228 3.46 23.09 -21.00
C LEU A 228 1.92 23.05 -20.99
N GLY A 229 1.35 22.21 -20.12
CA GLY A 229 -0.09 21.97 -20.06
C GLY A 229 -0.69 21.30 -21.29
N ARG A 230 0.14 20.82 -22.23
CA ARG A 230 -0.30 19.95 -23.33
C ARG A 230 -0.09 18.49 -22.97
N GLU A 231 -0.85 17.64 -23.64
CA GLU A 231 -0.63 16.20 -23.60
C GLU A 231 0.69 15.86 -24.29
N ALA A 232 1.51 15.07 -23.61
CA ALA A 232 2.74 14.51 -24.10
C ALA A 232 2.63 12.99 -24.23
N GLU A 233 3.09 12.48 -25.36
CA GLU A 233 3.27 11.06 -25.65
C GLU A 233 4.68 10.65 -25.24
N LEU A 234 4.78 9.60 -24.43
CA LEU A 234 6.02 8.99 -23.97
C LEU A 234 6.11 7.58 -24.53
N ASP A 235 7.07 7.37 -25.41
CA ASP A 235 7.40 6.06 -25.96
C ASP A 235 8.69 5.54 -25.31
N PHE A 236 8.55 4.45 -24.56
CA PHE A 236 9.65 3.79 -23.85
C PHE A 236 10.43 2.80 -24.74
N GLY A 237 10.01 2.63 -25.99
CA GLY A 237 10.68 1.82 -27.01
C GLY A 237 10.34 0.33 -26.97
N GLU A 238 9.32 -0.07 -26.21
CA GLU A 238 8.74 -1.42 -26.18
C GLU A 238 7.36 -1.48 -26.89
N GLY A 239 6.95 -0.40 -27.56
CA GLY A 239 5.66 -0.29 -28.27
C GLY A 239 4.49 0.16 -27.39
N GLU A 240 4.71 0.31 -26.08
CA GLU A 240 3.76 0.94 -25.16
C GLU A 240 3.99 2.45 -25.12
N VAL A 241 2.96 3.22 -25.46
CA VAL A 241 2.97 4.68 -25.40
C VAL A 241 2.12 5.11 -24.23
N ALA A 242 2.66 5.97 -23.37
CA ALA A 242 1.90 6.61 -22.31
C ALA A 242 1.61 8.06 -22.67
N ARG A 243 0.40 8.54 -22.36
CA ARG A 243 0.03 9.95 -22.50
C ARG A 243 -0.06 10.61 -21.15
N VAL A 244 0.55 11.78 -20.99
CA VAL A 244 0.48 12.57 -19.76
C VAL A 244 0.46 14.05 -20.07
N GLU A 245 -0.40 14.80 -19.40
CA GLU A 245 -0.40 16.25 -19.51
C GLU A 245 0.80 16.83 -18.74
N LEU A 246 1.58 17.71 -19.38
CA LEU A 246 2.76 18.38 -18.79
C LEU A 246 2.37 19.50 -17.82
N SER A 247 1.57 19.14 -16.81
CA SER A 247 1.11 19.99 -15.70
C SER A 247 1.40 19.28 -14.38
N GLU A 248 1.74 20.04 -13.34
CA GLU A 248 2.08 19.46 -12.03
C GLU A 248 0.92 18.62 -11.48
N GLY A 249 1.24 17.42 -10.96
CA GLY A 249 0.26 16.53 -10.34
C GLY A 249 -0.54 15.68 -11.31
N ARG A 250 -0.27 15.74 -12.61
CA ARG A 250 -1.01 14.97 -13.62
C ARG A 250 -0.54 13.52 -13.69
N LEU A 251 -1.52 12.63 -13.68
CA LEU A 251 -1.36 11.20 -13.91
C LEU A 251 -1.46 10.89 -15.41
N GLY A 252 -0.52 10.13 -15.94
CA GLY A 252 -0.58 9.62 -17.28
C GLY A 252 -1.48 8.39 -17.42
N GLN A 253 -1.72 7.99 -18.65
CA GLN A 253 -2.46 6.80 -19.02
C GLN A 253 -1.68 6.03 -20.08
N TRP A 254 -1.63 4.71 -19.94
CA TRP A 254 -1.10 3.83 -20.98
C TRP A 254 -2.14 3.72 -22.11
N GLU A 255 -1.71 3.96 -23.34
CA GLU A 255 -2.44 3.48 -24.52
C GLU A 255 -2.01 2.04 -24.78
N ALA A 256 -3.00 1.14 -24.86
CA ALA A 256 -2.76 -0.18 -25.42
C ALA A 256 -2.52 -0.03 -26.93
N PRO A 257 -1.60 -0.82 -27.52
CA PRO A 257 -1.42 -0.88 -28.96
C PRO A 257 -2.68 -1.37 -29.70
#